data_AF-A0A0F9WJ37-F1
#
_entry.id   AF-A0A0F9WJ37-F1
#
_cell.length_a   1.000
_cell.length_b   1.000
_cell.length_c   1.000
_cell.angle_alpha   90.00
_cell.angle_beta   90.00
_cell.angle_gamma   90.00
#
_symmetry.space_group_name_H-M   'P 1'
#
loop_
_entity.id
_entity.type
_entity.pdbx_description
1 polymer ?
#
loop_
_entity_poly.entity_id
_entity_poly.type
_entity_poly.pdbx_seq_one_letter_code
_entity_poly.pdbx_strand_id
1 'polypeptide(L)'
;MSDYPEHDKMREVKPKSQAIGEFLEWLEEQGIWLANHADSDVHLSPFWYSKEKILAKFFDIDLKKIGEEKDAMVDELRAMNEPSPR
;
A
#
# COMPACT_ATOMS: atom_id res chain seq x y z
N MET A 1 -4.72 9.61 -19.57
CA MET A 1 -4.91 8.80 -18.35
C MET A 1 -3.98 7.61 -18.50
N SER A 2 -3.19 7.28 -17.49
CA SER A 2 -2.36 6.07 -17.49
C SER A 2 -3.25 4.83 -17.50
N ASP A 3 -2.79 3.75 -18.14
CA ASP A 3 -3.44 2.44 -18.05
C ASP A 3 -3.30 1.82 -16.64
N TYR A 4 -2.46 2.42 -15.79
CA TYR A 4 -2.16 1.99 -14.42
C TYR A 4 -2.39 3.11 -13.39
N PRO A 5 -3.65 3.48 -13.14
CA PRO A 5 -4.00 4.61 -12.26
C PRO A 5 -3.58 4.43 -10.79
N GLU A 6 -3.57 3.21 -10.25
CA GLU A 6 -3.16 2.99 -8.84
C GLU A 6 -1.63 3.10 -8.67
N HIS A 7 -0.86 2.70 -9.68
CA HIS A 7 0.58 2.96 -9.71
C HIS A 7 0.93 4.44 -9.81
N ASP A 8 0.14 5.23 -10.54
CA ASP A 8 0.31 6.68 -10.58
C ASP A 8 0.07 7.30 -9.20
N LYS A 9 -1.03 6.92 -8.52
CA LYS A 9 -1.30 7.33 -7.14
C LYS A 9 -0.15 6.96 -6.20
N MET A 10 0.33 5.72 -6.26
CA MET A 10 1.47 5.27 -5.45
C MET A 10 2.70 6.14 -5.66
N ARG A 11 3.01 6.48 -6.92
CA ARG A 11 4.15 7.32 -7.26
C ARG A 11 4.01 8.73 -6.69
N GLU A 12 2.82 9.30 -6.77
CA GLU A 12 2.51 10.62 -6.24
C GLU A 12 2.64 10.67 -4.72
N VAL A 13 2.11 9.68 -4.02
CA VAL A 13 2.12 9.68 -2.54
C VAL A 13 3.41 9.14 -1.94
N LYS A 14 4.30 8.52 -2.73
CA LYS A 14 5.51 7.84 -2.27
C LYS A 14 6.34 8.62 -1.24
N PRO A 15 6.65 9.92 -1.44
CA PRO A 15 7.44 10.67 -0.46
C PRO A 15 6.74 10.77 0.90
N LYS A 16 5.42 10.93 0.91
CA LYS A 16 4.61 11.02 2.13
C LYS A 16 4.40 9.65 2.76
N SER A 17 4.12 8.62 1.97
CA SER A 17 3.91 7.27 2.49
C SER A 17 5.18 6.70 3.11
N GLN A 18 6.34 7.01 2.55
CA GLN A 18 7.62 6.64 3.14
C GLN A 18 7.84 7.32 4.50
N ALA A 19 7.68 8.64 4.59
CA ALA A 19 7.85 9.37 5.85
C ALA A 19 6.89 8.90 6.95
N ILE A 20 5.63 8.62 6.62
CA ILE A 20 4.65 8.10 7.58
C ILE A 20 4.99 6.64 7.96
N GLY A 21 5.45 5.82 7.02
CA GLY A 21 5.88 4.45 7.29
C GLY A 21 7.07 4.40 8.27
N GLU A 22 8.09 5.23 8.03
CA GLU A 22 9.25 5.38 8.92
C GLU A 22 8.82 5.87 10.31
N PHE A 23 7.84 6.77 10.39
CA PHE A 23 7.29 7.21 11.67
C PHE A 23 6.54 6.09 12.42
N LEU A 24 5.73 5.29 11.73
CA LEU A 24 5.03 4.14 12.32
C LEU A 24 6.01 3.07 12.81
N GLU A 25 7.10 2.84 12.07
CA GLU A 25 8.21 1.98 12.49
C GLU A 25 8.88 2.48 13.76
N TRP A 26 9.20 3.77 13.79
CA TRP A 26 9.80 4.38 14.97
C TRP A 26 8.88 4.26 16.20
N LEU A 27 7.56 4.44 16.05
CA LEU A 27 6.60 4.23 17.16
C LEU A 27 6.66 2.79 17.71
N GLU A 28 6.69 1.80 16.82
CA GLU A 28 6.80 0.38 17.21
C GLU A 28 8.09 0.12 18.00
N GLU A 29 9.23 0.69 17.57
CA GLU A 29 10.51 0.62 18.29
C GLU A 29 10.45 1.26 19.68
N GLN A 30 9.62 2.29 19.86
CA GLN A 30 9.37 2.91 21.17
C GLN A 30 8.36 2.12 22.03
N GLY A 31 7.81 1.01 21.52
CA GLY A 31 6.75 0.25 22.19
C GLY A 31 5.39 0.95 22.16
N ILE A 32 5.16 1.87 21.22
CA ILE A 32 3.93 2.64 21.06
C ILE A 32 3.09 2.04 19.92
N TRP A 33 1.82 1.75 20.22
CA TRP A 33 0.91 1.09 19.28
C TRP A 33 -0.36 1.91 19.10
N LEU A 34 -0.89 1.91 17.88
CA LEU A 34 -2.21 2.48 17.61
C LEU A 34 -3.29 1.61 18.25
N ALA A 35 -4.34 2.25 18.74
CA ALA A 35 -5.49 1.59 19.34
C ALA A 35 -6.79 2.20 18.83
N ASN A 36 -7.84 1.38 18.76
CA ASN A 36 -9.21 1.82 18.56
C ASN A 36 -9.94 1.92 19.88
N HIS A 37 -10.84 2.88 19.98
CA HIS A 37 -11.90 2.84 20.98
C HIS A 37 -12.83 1.66 20.65
N ALA A 38 -13.04 0.76 21.61
CA ALA A 38 -14.08 -0.24 21.48
C ALA A 38 -15.46 0.41 21.64
N ASP A 39 -16.53 -0.24 21.15
CA ASP A 39 -17.92 0.23 21.31
C ASP A 39 -18.34 0.40 22.78
N SER A 40 -17.55 -0.11 23.74
CA SER A 40 -17.63 0.28 25.14
C SER A 40 -16.52 1.29 25.49
N ASP A 41 -16.93 2.47 25.98
CA ASP A 41 -16.09 3.65 26.29
C ASP A 41 -14.92 3.39 27.26
N VAL A 42 -14.77 2.17 27.77
CA VAL A 42 -13.83 1.84 28.86
C VAL A 42 -12.59 1.08 28.35
N HIS A 43 -12.59 0.57 27.11
CA HIS A 43 -11.49 -0.26 26.62
C HIS A 43 -10.90 0.21 25.29
N LEU A 44 -9.58 0.38 25.30
CA LEU A 44 -8.76 0.50 24.10
C LEU A 44 -8.43 -0.90 23.59
N SER A 45 -8.67 -1.13 22.31
CA SER A 45 -8.30 -2.36 21.62
C SER A 45 -7.13 -2.08 20.66
N PRO A 46 -6.12 -2.96 20.59
CA PRO A 46 -5.01 -2.75 19.65
C PRO A 46 -5.50 -2.66 18.21
N PHE A 47 -4.85 -1.80 17.42
CA PHE A 47 -5.14 -1.68 16.00
C PHE A 47 -4.36 -2.76 15.22
N TRP A 48 -5.05 -3.82 14.80
CA TRP A 48 -4.43 -5.02 14.18
C TRP A 48 -4.06 -4.88 12.69
N TYR A 49 -4.13 -3.69 12.10
CA TYR A 49 -3.76 -3.51 10.69
C TYR A 49 -2.24 -3.37 10.55
N SER A 50 -1.66 -4.03 9.55
CA SER A 50 -0.25 -3.82 9.19
C SER A 50 -0.05 -2.41 8.64
N LYS A 51 1.18 -1.87 8.77
CA LYS A 51 1.58 -0.55 8.26
C LYS A 51 1.13 -0.32 6.82
N GLU A 52 1.29 -1.31 5.95
CA GLU A 52 0.88 -1.23 4.54
C GLU A 52 -0.62 -1.03 4.40
N LYS A 53 -1.44 -1.72 5.21
CA LYS A 53 -2.90 -1.53 5.19
C LYS A 53 -3.31 -0.17 5.75
N ILE A 54 -2.60 0.36 6.75
CA ILE A 54 -2.85 1.71 7.27
C ILE A 54 -2.57 2.75 6.19
N LEU A 55 -1.39 2.68 5.57
CA LEU A 55 -0.96 3.58 4.52
C LEU A 55 -1.88 3.49 3.29
N ALA A 56 -2.23 2.29 2.85
CA ALA A 56 -3.13 2.09 1.72
C ALA A 56 -4.51 2.72 1.97
N LYS A 57 -5.08 2.53 3.17
CA LYS A 57 -6.34 3.19 3.55
C LYS A 57 -6.20 4.70 3.63
N PHE A 58 -5.10 5.21 4.18
CA PHE A 58 -4.87 6.64 4.35
C PHE A 58 -4.75 7.38 3.02
N PHE A 59 -4.12 6.75 2.01
CA PHE A 59 -3.92 7.33 0.68
C PHE A 59 -4.96 6.90 -0.36
N ASP A 60 -6.02 6.17 0.04
CA ASP A 60 -7.05 5.63 -0.86
C ASP A 60 -6.46 4.84 -2.04
N ILE A 61 -5.58 3.90 -1.68
CA ILE A 61 -4.88 2.99 -2.60
C ILE A 61 -5.50 1.60 -2.51
N ASP A 62 -5.86 1.03 -3.67
CA ASP A 62 -6.35 -0.33 -3.77
C ASP A 62 -5.18 -1.31 -4.02
N LEU A 63 -4.76 -1.99 -2.96
CA LEU A 63 -3.68 -2.99 -3.02
C LEU A 63 -3.96 -4.16 -3.97
N LYS A 64 -5.22 -4.51 -4.21
CA LYS A 64 -5.59 -5.58 -5.16
C LYS A 64 -5.36 -5.12 -6.59
N LYS A 65 -5.81 -3.91 -6.91
CA LYS A 65 -5.60 -3.31 -8.24
C LYS A 65 -4.15 -3.06 -8.56
N ILE A 66 -3.31 -2.69 -7.58
CA ILE A 66 -1.85 -2.65 -7.79
C ILE A 66 -1.32 -4.00 -8.26
N GLY A 67 -1.80 -5.10 -7.68
CA GLY A 67 -1.45 -6.44 -8.13
C GLY A 67 -1.86 -6.69 -9.58
N GLU A 68 -3.12 -6.38 -9.92
CA GLU A 68 -3.67 -6.56 -11.26
C GLU A 68 -2.93 -5.70 -12.32
N GLU A 69 -2.66 -4.43 -12.01
CA GLU A 69 -1.89 -3.53 -12.88
C GLU A 69 -0.45 -4.03 -13.07
N LYS A 70 0.17 -4.57 -12.02
CA LYS A 70 1.52 -5.15 -12.10
C LYS A 70 1.55 -6.41 -12.96
N ASP A 71 0.56 -7.27 -12.84
CA ASP A 71 0.44 -8.48 -13.67
C ASP A 71 0.27 -8.09 -15.15
N ALA A 72 -0.57 -7.09 -15.44
CA ALA A 72 -0.73 -6.54 -16.79
C ALA A 72 0.60 -5.98 -17.36
N MET A 73 1.37 -5.22 -16.57
CA MET A 73 2.71 -4.76 -16.97
C MET A 73 3.66 -5.93 -17.31
N VAL A 74 3.62 -7.00 -16.53
CA VAL A 74 4.46 -8.19 -16.75
C VAL A 74 4.04 -8.93 -18.02
N ASP A 75 2.74 -9.06 -18.28
CA ASP A 75 2.23 -9.72 -19.47
C ASP A 75 2.54 -8.94 -20.76
N GLU A 76 2.48 -7.60 -20.71
CA GLU A 76 2.96 -6.74 -21.80
C GLU A 76 4.45 -6.95 -22.08
N LEU A 77 5.28 -6.97 -21.04
CA LEU A 77 6.72 -7.22 -21.16
C LEU A 77 7.03 -8.62 -21.70
N ARG A 78 6.19 -9.62 -21.40
CA ARG A 78 6.33 -10.97 -21.96
C ARG A 78 5.95 -10.99 -23.43
N ALA A 79 4.85 -10.37 -23.82
CA ALA A 79 4.43 -10.26 -25.21
C ALA A 79 5.47 -9.53 -26.09
N MET A 80 6.13 -8.50 -25.55
CA MET A 80 7.21 -7.78 -26.24
C MET A 80 8.51 -8.58 -26.37
N ASN A 81 8.73 -9.56 -25.50
CA ASN A 81 9.92 -10.41 -25.49
C ASN A 81 9.70 -11.76 -26.19
N GLU A 82 8.52 -12.03 -26.75
CA GLU A 82 8.34 -13.22 -27.58
C GLU A 82 9.22 -13.11 -28.83
N PRO A 83 10.14 -14.06 -29.06
CA PRO A 83 11.02 -14.02 -30.20
C PRO A 83 10.20 -14.21 -31.48
N SER A 84 10.38 -13.30 -32.44
CA SER A 84 9.83 -13.41 -33.80
C SER A 84 9.94 -14.86 -34.29
N PRO A 85 8.83 -15.49 -34.78
CA PRO A 85 8.93 -16.82 -35.36
C PRO A 85 9.90 -16.73 -36.54
N ARG A 86 10.97 -17.54 -36.47
CA ARG A 86 11.95 -17.70 -37.54
C ARG A 86 11.36 -18.50 -38.70
#